data_AF-A0A9E0L7V7-F1
#
_entry.id   AF-A0A9E0L7V7-F1
#
_cell.length_a   1.000
_cell.length_b   1.000
_cell.length_c   1.000
_cell.angle_alpha   90.00
_cell.angle_beta   90.00
_cell.angle_gamma   90.00
#
_symmetry.space_group_name_H-M   'P 1'
#
loop_
_entity.id
_entity.type
_entity.pdbx_description
1 polymer ?
#
loop_
_entity_poly.entity_id
_entity_poly.type
_entity_poly.pdbx_seq_one_letter_code
_entity_poly.pdbx_strand_id
1 'polypeptide(L)'
;MIIFYIIIGAVILWAIVSYNGFVGAINRTKEAWADIDVQLKRRYDLIPNLVNTVKGYATHESSAFEKVTEARSRAMQAGNNPHDKGEAENMLSGTLKSLFAISEAYPDLKANTNFLELQRELSDTENKIQASRRFYNGNARDLNTRVEVFPGNIIAKFFGFSKQEYFDLDEGDAAKNNVEVKF
;
A
#
# COMPACT_ATOMS: atom_id res chain seq x y z
N MET A 1 4.52 -53.51 -2.48
CA MET A 1 4.01 -52.88 -3.71
C MET A 1 2.80 -51.99 -3.47
N ILE A 2 1.69 -52.48 -2.89
CA ILE A 2 0.48 -51.65 -2.65
C ILE A 2 0.76 -50.42 -1.77
N ILE A 3 1.48 -50.60 -0.65
CA ILE A 3 1.86 -49.49 0.26
C ILE A 3 2.66 -48.40 -0.46
N PHE A 4 3.54 -48.79 -1.40
CA PHE A 4 4.35 -47.85 -2.18
C PHE A 4 3.48 -46.96 -3.09
N TYR A 5 2.50 -47.55 -3.78
CA TYR A 5 1.56 -46.78 -4.61
C TYR A 5 0.66 -45.86 -3.79
N ILE A 6 0.25 -46.27 -2.59
CA ILE A 6 -0.53 -45.42 -1.67
C ILE A 6 0.29 -44.20 -1.25
N ILE A 7 1.55 -44.40 -0.86
CA ILE A 7 2.45 -43.30 -0.47
C ILE A 7 2.65 -42.33 -1.63
N ILE A 8 2.92 -42.83 -2.83
CA ILE A 8 3.06 -41.99 -4.04
C ILE A 8 1.77 -41.20 -4.31
N GLY A 9 0.61 -41.86 -4.25
CA GLY A 9 -0.67 -41.20 -4.43
C GLY A 9 -0.90 -40.07 -3.43
N ALA A 10 -0.56 -40.30 -2.15
CA ALA A 10 -0.66 -39.29 -1.11
C ALA A 10 0.27 -38.08 -1.36
N VAL A 11 1.51 -38.31 -1.79
CA VAL A 11 2.46 -37.23 -2.12
C VAL A 11 1.98 -36.40 -3.32
N ILE A 12 1.49 -37.05 -4.37
CA ILE A 12 0.96 -36.35 -5.56
C ILE A 12 -0.26 -35.51 -5.17
N LEU A 13 -1.20 -36.09 -4.42
CA LEU A 13 -2.39 -35.38 -3.96
C LEU A 13 -2.02 -34.18 -3.10
N TRP A 14 -1.06 -34.34 -2.18
CA TRP A 14 -0.54 -33.25 -1.37
C TRP A 14 0.10 -32.14 -2.21
N ALA A 15 0.89 -32.49 -3.23
CA ALA A 15 1.52 -31.51 -4.12
C ALA A 15 0.47 -30.69 -4.89
N ILE A 16 -0.58 -31.34 -5.41
CA ILE A 16 -1.69 -30.67 -6.11
C ILE A 16 -2.42 -29.69 -5.17
N VAL A 17 -2.75 -30.12 -3.95
CA VAL A 17 -3.43 -29.26 -2.98
C VAL A 17 -2.55 -28.07 -2.58
N SER A 18 -1.26 -28.32 -2.33
CA SER A 18 -0.31 -27.28 -1.96
C SER A 18 -0.13 -26.24 -3.06
N TYR A 19 0.08 -26.69 -4.31
CA TYR A 19 0.24 -25.81 -5.48
C TYR A 19 -0.98 -24.90 -5.68
N ASN A 20 -2.19 -25.47 -5.66
CA ASN A 20 -3.42 -24.68 -5.77
C ASN A 20 -3.58 -23.69 -4.59
N GLY A 21 -3.14 -24.09 -3.40
CA GLY A 21 -3.09 -23.20 -2.23
C GLY A 21 -2.17 -22.00 -2.41
N PHE A 22 -1.00 -22.18 -3.02
CA PHE A 22 -0.08 -21.09 -3.35
C PHE A 22 -0.65 -20.15 -4.42
N VAL A 23 -1.20 -20.71 -5.50
CA VAL A 23 -1.85 -19.91 -6.57
C VAL A 23 -2.98 -19.06 -5.99
N GLY A 24 -3.81 -19.65 -5.12
CA GLY A 24 -4.86 -18.92 -4.42
C GLY A 24 -4.33 -17.78 -3.55
N ALA A 25 -3.28 -18.03 -2.76
CA ALA A 25 -2.67 -16.99 -1.91
C ALA A 25 -2.05 -15.84 -2.72
N ILE A 26 -1.40 -16.16 -3.85
CA ILE A 26 -0.86 -15.15 -4.77
C ILE A 26 -1.98 -14.29 -5.36
N ASN A 27 -3.05 -14.91 -5.85
CA ASN A 27 -4.17 -14.18 -6.45
C ASN A 27 -4.85 -13.24 -5.43
N ARG A 28 -5.05 -13.69 -4.19
CA ARG A 28 -5.56 -12.83 -3.11
C ARG A 28 -4.64 -11.65 -2.80
N THR A 29 -3.33 -11.88 -2.82
CA THR A 29 -2.35 -10.80 -2.59
C THR A 29 -2.39 -9.78 -3.73
N LYS A 30 -2.52 -10.24 -4.99
CA LYS A 30 -2.67 -9.36 -6.16
C LYS A 30 -3.99 -8.59 -6.16
N GLU A 31 -5.08 -9.22 -5.75
CA GLU A 31 -6.39 -8.58 -5.58
C GLU A 31 -6.31 -7.46 -4.53
N ALA A 32 -5.73 -7.75 -3.36
CA ALA A 32 -5.53 -6.75 -2.33
C ALA A 32 -4.62 -5.59 -2.78
N TRP A 33 -3.62 -5.86 -3.64
CA TRP A 33 -2.80 -4.82 -4.25
C TRP A 33 -3.61 -3.96 -5.23
N ALA A 34 -4.44 -4.58 -6.07
CA ALA A 34 -5.30 -3.85 -7.00
C ALA A 34 -6.28 -2.93 -6.28
N ASP A 35 -6.79 -3.33 -5.10
CA ASP A 35 -7.63 -2.48 -4.26
C ASP A 35 -6.88 -1.23 -3.78
N ILE A 36 -5.61 -1.37 -3.39
CA ILE A 36 -4.74 -0.22 -3.06
C ILE A 36 -4.64 0.71 -4.27
N ASP A 37 -4.28 0.18 -5.44
CA ASP A 37 -4.10 0.96 -6.67
C ASP A 37 -5.35 1.78 -7.04
N VAL A 38 -6.54 1.22 -6.86
CA VAL A 38 -7.81 1.95 -7.09
C VAL A 38 -7.94 3.14 -6.15
N GLN A 39 -7.63 2.98 -4.86
CA GLN A 39 -7.71 4.09 -3.91
C GLN A 39 -6.61 5.14 -4.15
N LEU A 40 -5.40 4.72 -4.51
CA LEU A 40 -4.32 5.64 -4.87
C LEU A 40 -4.70 6.50 -6.09
N LYS A 41 -5.25 5.88 -7.14
CA LYS A 41 -5.75 6.60 -8.33
C LYS A 41 -6.81 7.63 -7.96
N ARG A 42 -7.81 7.24 -7.15
CA ARG A 42 -8.83 8.18 -6.65
C ARG A 42 -8.18 9.38 -5.94
N ARG A 43 -7.18 9.14 -5.09
CA ARG A 43 -6.45 10.22 -4.40
C ARG A 43 -5.78 11.16 -5.40
N TYR A 44 -5.11 10.62 -6.42
CA TYR A 44 -4.45 11.43 -7.45
C TYR A 44 -5.43 12.24 -8.29
N ASP A 45 -6.63 11.74 -8.54
CA ASP A 45 -7.65 12.42 -9.35
C ASP A 45 -8.29 13.59 -8.60
N LEU A 46 -8.34 13.51 -7.27
CA LEU A 46 -8.90 14.58 -6.42
C LEU A 46 -7.92 15.75 -6.19
N ILE A 47 -6.60 15.51 -6.24
CA ILE A 47 -5.58 16.52 -5.94
C ILE A 47 -5.63 17.75 -6.85
N PRO A 48 -5.77 17.63 -8.19
CA PRO A 48 -5.86 18.80 -9.06
C PRO A 48 -7.03 19.71 -8.69
N ASN A 49 -8.19 19.12 -8.37
CA ASN A 49 -9.37 19.88 -7.94
C ASN A 49 -9.10 20.60 -6.62
N LEU A 50 -8.49 19.91 -5.64
CA LEU A 50 -8.09 20.53 -4.38
C LEU A 50 -7.14 21.72 -4.62
N VAL A 51 -6.08 21.52 -5.40
CA VAL A 51 -5.10 22.57 -5.70
C VAL A 51 -5.75 23.76 -6.39
N ASN A 52 -6.66 23.53 -7.34
CA ASN A 52 -7.38 24.60 -8.02
C ASN A 52 -8.31 25.37 -7.07
N THR A 53 -9.00 24.69 -6.16
CA THR A 53 -9.83 25.33 -5.12
C THR A 53 -8.97 26.18 -4.20
N VAL A 54 -7.85 25.66 -3.68
CA VAL A 54 -6.97 26.42 -2.78
C VAL A 54 -6.32 27.61 -3.49
N LYS A 55 -5.89 27.45 -4.76
CA LYS A 55 -5.34 28.53 -5.59
C LYS A 55 -6.28 29.73 -5.75
N GLY A 56 -7.59 29.49 -5.78
CA GLY A 56 -8.60 30.55 -5.86
C GLY A 56 -8.61 31.50 -4.65
N TYR A 57 -8.12 31.04 -3.49
CA TYR A 57 -8.12 31.80 -2.23
C TYR A 57 -6.71 32.16 -1.74
N ALA A 58 -5.72 31.30 -1.97
CA ALA A 58 -4.36 31.43 -1.46
C ALA A 58 -3.34 31.57 -2.62
N THR A 59 -3.42 32.66 -3.37
CA THR A 59 -2.58 32.89 -4.57
C THR A 59 -1.08 33.04 -4.26
N HIS A 60 -0.74 33.47 -3.05
CA HIS A 60 0.64 33.67 -2.61
C HIS A 60 1.37 32.35 -2.25
N GLU A 61 0.67 31.23 -2.15
CA GLU A 61 1.21 29.93 -1.73
C GLU A 61 1.72 29.07 -2.90
N SER A 62 2.31 29.70 -3.91
CA SER A 62 2.75 29.04 -5.15
C SER A 62 3.73 27.88 -4.89
N SER A 63 4.66 28.04 -3.95
CA SER A 63 5.60 26.99 -3.57
C SER A 63 4.90 25.75 -2.99
N ALA A 64 3.80 25.91 -2.26
CA ALA A 64 3.05 24.80 -1.70
C ALA A 64 2.35 23.99 -2.81
N PHE A 65 1.77 24.67 -3.80
CA PHE A 65 1.12 24.01 -4.94
C PHE A 65 2.12 23.24 -5.81
N GLU A 66 3.31 23.78 -6.03
CA GLU A 66 4.40 23.11 -6.74
C GLU A 66 4.80 21.82 -6.04
N LYS A 67 5.04 21.88 -4.71
CA LYS A 67 5.40 20.69 -3.90
C LYS A 67 4.34 19.60 -3.97
N VAL A 68 3.05 19.94 -3.89
CA VAL A 68 1.96 18.96 -4.00
C VAL A 68 1.89 18.36 -5.39
N THR A 69 2.07 19.19 -6.43
CA THR A 69 2.05 18.74 -7.82
C THR A 69 3.22 17.81 -8.12
N GLU A 70 4.40 18.14 -7.63
CA GLU A 70 5.60 17.32 -7.76
C GLU A 70 5.46 16.00 -6.99
N ALA A 71 5.01 16.05 -5.73
CA ALA A 71 4.78 14.84 -4.93
C ALA A 71 3.74 13.92 -5.58
N ARG A 72 2.66 14.48 -6.14
CA ARG A 72 1.68 13.71 -6.93
C ARG A 72 2.32 13.06 -8.15
N SER A 73 3.16 13.79 -8.89
CA SER A 73 3.87 13.25 -10.05
C SER A 73 4.79 12.09 -9.68
N ARG A 74 5.58 12.25 -8.62
CA ARG A 74 6.46 11.20 -8.09
C ARG A 74 5.66 9.97 -7.63
N ALA A 75 4.57 10.18 -6.91
CA ALA A 75 3.64 9.13 -6.48
C ALA A 75 3.04 8.34 -7.66
N MET A 76 2.64 9.02 -8.73
CA MET A 76 2.13 8.36 -9.94
C MET A 76 3.22 7.59 -10.70
N GLN A 77 4.46 8.08 -10.69
CA GLN A 77 5.59 7.47 -11.39
C GLN A 77 6.26 6.34 -10.60
N ALA A 78 6.07 6.30 -9.28
CA ALA A 78 6.48 5.18 -8.46
C ALA A 78 5.79 3.92 -9.00
N GLY A 79 6.61 2.96 -9.44
CA GLY A 79 6.16 1.73 -10.07
C GLY A 79 5.35 0.85 -9.12
N ASN A 80 5.22 -0.43 -9.48
CA ASN A 80 4.41 -1.38 -8.70
C ASN A 80 5.18 -2.02 -7.54
N ASN A 81 6.38 -1.55 -7.23
CA ASN A 81 7.13 -2.01 -6.07
C ASN A 81 6.47 -1.45 -4.80
N PRO A 82 5.99 -2.29 -3.84
CA PRO A 82 5.40 -1.83 -2.59
C PRO A 82 6.25 -0.83 -1.83
N HIS A 83 7.57 -1.03 -1.76
CA HIS A 83 8.46 -0.15 -1.02
C HIS A 83 8.54 1.26 -1.64
N ASP A 84 8.95 1.35 -2.91
CA ASP A 84 9.10 2.62 -3.63
C ASP A 84 7.76 3.37 -3.71
N LYS A 85 6.66 2.63 -3.91
CA LYS A 85 5.31 3.19 -3.90
C LYS A 85 4.97 3.76 -2.54
N GLY A 86 5.30 3.04 -1.47
CA GLY A 86 5.09 3.48 -0.10
C GLY A 86 5.79 4.79 0.18
N GLU A 87 7.08 4.90 -0.11
CA GLU A 87 7.85 6.12 0.13
C GLU A 87 7.24 7.34 -0.58
N ALA A 88 6.88 7.17 -1.86
CA ALA A 88 6.26 8.25 -2.64
C ALA A 88 4.86 8.64 -2.11
N GLU A 89 4.04 7.67 -1.70
CA GLU A 89 2.74 7.94 -1.08
C GLU A 89 2.87 8.67 0.26
N ASN A 90 3.92 8.36 1.03
CA ASN A 90 4.26 9.01 2.30
C ASN A 90 4.57 10.50 2.11
N MET A 91 5.44 10.80 1.13
CA MET A 91 5.78 12.16 0.76
C MET A 91 4.53 12.93 0.34
N LEU A 92 3.69 12.31 -0.50
CA LEU A 92 2.43 12.92 -0.92
C LEU A 92 1.50 13.21 0.26
N SER A 93 1.30 12.26 1.17
CA SER A 93 0.51 12.46 2.39
C SER A 93 1.03 13.64 3.23
N GLY A 94 2.35 13.79 3.36
CA GLY A 94 2.98 14.92 4.07
C GLY A 94 2.69 16.27 3.41
N THR A 95 2.76 16.34 2.07
CA THR A 95 2.44 17.58 1.34
C THR A 95 0.95 17.95 1.45
N LEU A 96 0.04 16.97 1.44
CA LEU A 96 -1.39 17.21 1.63
C LEU A 96 -1.72 17.73 3.03
N LYS A 97 -1.07 17.19 4.07
CA LYS A 97 -1.19 17.72 5.44
C LYS A 97 -0.75 19.18 5.51
N SER A 98 0.37 19.52 4.85
CA SER A 98 0.87 20.89 4.78
C SER A 98 -0.11 21.82 4.06
N LEU A 99 -0.74 21.36 2.97
CA LEU A 99 -1.75 22.11 2.25
C LEU A 99 -3.02 22.35 3.08
N PHE A 100 -3.44 21.37 3.89
CA PHE A 100 -4.56 21.56 4.82
C PHE A 100 -4.21 22.53 5.96
N ALA A 101 -2.97 22.54 6.45
CA ALA A 101 -2.53 23.52 7.45
C ALA A 101 -2.59 24.96 6.90
N ILE A 102 -2.25 25.16 5.62
CA ILE A 102 -2.39 26.48 4.97
C ILE A 102 -3.84 26.96 5.05
N SER A 103 -4.83 26.08 4.86
CA SER A 103 -6.25 26.48 4.92
C SER A 103 -6.69 27.07 6.26
N GLU A 104 -5.96 26.81 7.35
CA GLU A 104 -6.25 27.43 8.66
C GLU A 104 -5.98 28.93 8.67
N ALA A 105 -5.04 29.40 7.85
CA ALA A 105 -4.71 30.81 7.69
C ALA A 105 -5.71 31.57 6.79
N TYR A 106 -6.61 30.87 6.08
CA TYR A 106 -7.55 31.44 5.13
C TYR A 106 -9.01 31.10 5.52
N PRO A 107 -9.68 31.93 6.33
CA PRO A 107 -11.04 31.66 6.83
C PRO A 107 -12.07 31.40 5.71
N ASP A 108 -11.99 32.15 4.61
CA ASP A 108 -12.92 32.00 3.48
C ASP A 108 -12.76 30.64 2.77
N LEU A 109 -11.54 30.13 2.67
CA LEU A 109 -11.26 28.79 2.15
C LEU A 109 -11.75 27.72 3.12
N LYS A 110 -11.53 27.92 4.42
CA LYS A 110 -11.99 27.01 5.47
C LYS A 110 -13.50 26.89 5.51
N ALA A 111 -14.22 27.96 5.17
CA ALA A 111 -15.68 27.97 5.07
C ALA A 111 -16.20 27.48 3.70
N ASN A 112 -15.33 27.28 2.71
CA ASN A 112 -15.74 26.86 1.38
C ASN A 112 -16.24 25.41 1.38
N THR A 113 -17.50 25.21 0.97
CA THR A 113 -18.13 23.89 0.96
C THR A 113 -17.41 22.88 0.07
N ASN A 114 -16.96 23.30 -1.13
CA ASN A 114 -16.25 22.42 -2.07
C ASN A 114 -14.89 21.97 -1.50
N PHE A 115 -14.17 22.88 -0.84
CA PHE A 115 -12.92 22.54 -0.16
C PHE A 115 -13.14 21.53 0.97
N LEU A 116 -14.15 21.76 1.82
CA LEU A 116 -14.50 20.86 2.92
C LEU A 116 -14.95 19.48 2.43
N GLU A 117 -15.59 19.40 1.26
CA GLU A 117 -15.96 18.14 0.62
C GLU A 117 -14.72 17.39 0.10
N LEU A 118 -13.84 18.07 -0.65
CA LEU A 118 -12.60 17.49 -1.15
C LEU A 118 -11.67 17.02 -0.01
N GLN A 119 -11.58 17.79 1.07
CA GLN A 119 -10.84 17.40 2.27
C GLN A 119 -11.40 16.11 2.89
N ARG A 120 -12.74 16.01 3.01
CA ARG A 120 -13.41 14.80 3.49
C ARG A 120 -13.16 13.61 2.57
N GLU A 121 -13.32 13.77 1.26
CA GLU A 121 -13.08 12.69 0.30
C GLU A 121 -11.62 12.19 0.32
N LEU A 122 -10.65 13.10 0.44
CA LEU A 122 -9.24 12.74 0.56
C LEU A 122 -8.95 12.02 1.88
N SER A 123 -9.52 12.49 3.00
CA SER A 123 -9.41 11.82 4.29
C SER A 123 -10.03 10.42 4.26
N ASP A 124 -11.20 10.26 3.64
CA ASP A 124 -11.86 8.97 3.47
C ASP A 124 -11.06 8.03 2.57
N THR A 125 -10.46 8.57 1.51
CA THR A 125 -9.58 7.81 0.62
C THR A 125 -8.34 7.35 1.37
N GLU A 126 -7.73 8.20 2.20
CA GLU A 126 -6.60 7.81 3.06
C GLU A 126 -6.98 6.69 4.03
N ASN A 127 -8.13 6.80 4.69
CA ASN A 127 -8.63 5.74 5.58
C ASN A 127 -8.81 4.39 4.85
N LYS A 128 -9.31 4.44 3.60
CA LYS A 128 -9.46 3.25 2.76
C LYS A 128 -8.11 2.68 2.33
N ILE A 129 -7.14 3.52 1.95
CA ILE A 129 -5.76 3.09 1.65
C ILE A 129 -5.17 2.35 2.85
N GLN A 130 -5.33 2.88 4.07
CA GLN A 130 -4.83 2.22 5.28
C GLN A 130 -5.52 0.88 5.55
N ALA A 131 -6.82 0.77 5.27
CA ALA A 131 -7.54 -0.50 5.39
C ALA A 131 -7.09 -1.53 4.35
N SER A 132 -7.01 -1.13 3.07
CA SER A 132 -6.52 -1.97 1.97
C SER A 132 -5.08 -2.41 2.19
N ARG A 133 -4.23 -1.54 2.75
CA ARG A 133 -2.87 -1.90 3.17
C ARG A 133 -2.86 -3.03 4.19
N ARG A 134 -3.63 -2.90 5.29
CA ARG A 134 -3.68 -3.96 6.31
C ARG A 134 -4.11 -5.29 5.71
N PHE A 135 -5.06 -5.25 4.77
CA PHE A 135 -5.52 -6.42 4.04
C PHE A 135 -4.43 -7.02 3.14
N TYR A 136 -3.72 -6.20 2.36
CA TYR A 136 -2.57 -6.62 1.55
C TYR A 136 -1.46 -7.24 2.40
N ASN A 137 -1.03 -6.55 3.46
CA ASN A 137 0.04 -7.03 4.35
C ASN A 137 -0.37 -8.36 5.03
N GLY A 138 -1.64 -8.53 5.38
CA GLY A 138 -2.17 -9.81 5.88
C GLY A 138 -2.04 -10.93 4.86
N ASN A 139 -2.47 -10.71 3.61
CA ASN A 139 -2.36 -11.71 2.53
C ASN A 139 -0.90 -12.02 2.18
N ALA A 140 -0.04 -10.99 2.10
CA ALA A 140 1.39 -11.15 1.87
C ALA A 140 2.05 -11.97 3.00
N ARG A 141 1.66 -11.72 4.26
CA ARG A 141 2.16 -12.48 5.41
C ARG A 141 1.77 -13.95 5.33
N ASP A 142 0.52 -14.24 4.99
CA ASP A 142 0.03 -15.61 4.88
C ASP A 142 0.71 -16.36 3.72
N LEU A 143 0.96 -15.69 2.59
CA LEU A 143 1.75 -16.22 1.48
C LEU A 143 3.21 -16.47 1.89
N ASN A 144 3.86 -15.49 2.54
CA ASN A 144 5.24 -15.60 3.01
C ASN A 144 5.40 -16.76 4.00
N THR A 145 4.45 -16.90 4.92
CA THR A 145 4.40 -18.01 5.88
C THR A 145 4.33 -19.36 5.16
N ARG A 146 3.49 -19.49 4.12
CA ARG A 146 3.40 -20.72 3.31
C ARG A 146 4.70 -21.03 2.57
N VAL A 147 5.40 -20.01 2.09
CA VAL A 147 6.71 -20.15 1.42
C VAL A 147 7.79 -20.65 2.39
N GLU A 148 7.72 -20.28 3.67
CA GLU A 148 8.73 -20.63 4.68
C GLU A 148 8.48 -21.95 5.40
N VAL A 149 7.22 -22.27 5.69
CA VAL A 149 6.84 -23.40 6.55
C VAL A 149 6.93 -24.74 5.80
N PHE A 150 7.46 -25.77 6.46
CA PHE A 150 7.42 -27.14 5.98
C PHE A 150 6.01 -27.74 6.12
N PRO A 151 5.49 -28.49 5.13
CA PRO A 151 6.17 -28.93 3.90
C PRO A 151 6.03 -27.97 2.69
N GLY A 152 5.37 -26.83 2.85
CA GLY A 152 5.12 -25.85 1.78
C GLY A 152 6.40 -25.29 1.13
N ASN A 153 7.46 -25.10 1.90
CA ASN A 153 8.75 -24.61 1.41
C ASN A 153 9.40 -25.47 0.31
N ILE A 154 9.11 -26.77 0.26
CA ILE A 154 9.59 -27.66 -0.81
C ILE A 154 8.89 -27.33 -2.13
N ILE A 155 7.56 -27.22 -2.09
CA ILE A 155 6.73 -26.85 -3.25
C ILE A 155 7.08 -25.44 -3.70
N ALA A 156 7.27 -24.50 -2.75
CA ALA A 156 7.68 -23.15 -3.05
C ALA A 156 9.00 -23.10 -3.83
N LYS A 157 10.03 -23.82 -3.35
CA LYS A 157 11.32 -23.89 -4.05
C LYS A 157 11.21 -24.58 -5.42
N PHE A 158 10.45 -25.67 -5.52
CA PHE A 158 10.34 -26.46 -6.75
C PHE A 158 9.57 -25.73 -7.86
N PHE A 159 8.50 -25.00 -7.51
CA PHE A 159 7.66 -24.27 -8.45
C PHE A 159 7.96 -22.77 -8.53
N GLY A 160 8.96 -22.28 -7.79
CA GLY A 160 9.40 -20.88 -7.84
C GLY A 160 8.47 -19.89 -7.15
N PHE A 161 7.68 -20.30 -6.16
CA PHE A 161 6.88 -19.36 -5.37
C PHE A 161 7.78 -18.54 -4.44
N SER A 162 7.75 -17.22 -4.59
CA SER A 162 8.54 -16.27 -3.82
C SER A 162 7.70 -15.52 -2.80
N LYS A 163 8.39 -14.94 -1.81
CA LYS A 163 7.79 -14.00 -0.87
C LYS A 163 7.32 -12.74 -1.59
N GLN A 164 6.33 -12.08 -1.02
CA GLN A 164 5.86 -10.75 -1.39
C GLN A 164 6.32 -9.75 -0.34
N GLU A 165 6.68 -8.55 -0.78
CA GLU A 165 7.04 -7.44 0.09
C GLU A 165 5.80 -6.88 0.79
N TYR A 166 5.98 -6.29 1.97
CA TYR A 166 4.91 -5.57 2.62
C TYR A 166 4.80 -4.14 2.07
N PHE A 167 3.58 -3.64 2.03
CA PHE A 167 3.32 -2.24 1.72
C PHE A 167 3.33 -1.45 3.01
N ASP A 168 4.50 -1.18 3.56
CA ASP A 168 4.64 -0.30 4.72
C ASP A 168 5.08 1.09 4.27
N LEU A 169 4.41 2.10 4.82
CA LEU A 169 4.94 3.45 4.87
C LEU A 169 5.92 3.41 6.01
N ASP A 170 7.21 3.55 5.74
CA ASP A 170 8.20 3.66 6.81
C ASP A 170 7.77 4.74 7.81
N GLU A 171 7.20 4.34 8.95
CA GLU A 171 7.42 5.02 10.22
C GLU A 171 8.81 4.58 10.73
N GLY A 172 9.80 4.83 9.89
CA GLY A 172 11.22 4.64 10.16
C GLY A 172 11.70 3.20 10.25
N ASP A 173 12.92 3.04 9.73
CA ASP A 173 14.00 2.23 10.33
C ASP A 173 14.09 2.28 11.88
N ALA A 174 13.31 3.12 12.58
CA ALA A 174 13.19 3.15 14.04
C ALA A 174 12.62 1.84 14.63
N ALA A 175 11.74 1.11 13.92
CA ALA A 175 11.23 -0.17 14.42
C ALA A 175 12.19 -1.36 14.15
N LYS A 176 13.19 -1.19 13.27
CA LYS A 176 14.23 -2.20 12.99
C LYS A 176 15.48 -2.05 13.84
N ASN A 177 15.69 -0.88 14.44
CA ASN A 177 16.72 -0.70 15.46
C ASN A 177 16.19 -1.25 16.80
N ASN A 178 16.31 -2.57 16.98
CA ASN A 178 16.25 -3.19 18.30
C ASN A 178 17.02 -2.29 19.28
N VAL A 179 16.35 -1.83 20.34
CA VAL A 179 17.02 -1.16 21.45
C VAL A 179 17.98 -2.18 22.04
N GLU A 180 19.26 -2.13 21.65
CA GLU A 180 20.32 -2.84 22.35
C GLU A 180 20.41 -2.27 23.75
N VAL A 181 19.72 -2.93 24.69
CA VAL A 181 19.93 -2.69 26.12
C VAL A 181 21.33 -3.18 26.43
N LYS A 182 22.29 -2.25 26.42
CA LYS A 182 23.62 -2.49 26.96
C LYS A 182 23.53 -2.52 28.48
N PHE A 183 23.89 -3.64 29.07
CA PHE A 183 24.17 -3.77 30.51
C PHE A 183 25.49 -3.07 30.85
#